data_AF-A0A101W5G2-F1
#
_entry.id   AF-A0A101W5G2-F1
#
_cell.length_a   1.000
_cell.length_b   1.000
_cell.length_c   1.000
_cell.angle_alpha   90.00
_cell.angle_beta   90.00
_cell.angle_gamma   90.00
#
_symmetry.space_group_name_H-M   'P 1'
#
loop_
_entity.id
_entity.type
_entity.pdbx_description
1 polymer ?
#
loop_
_entity_poly.entity_id
_entity_poly.type
_entity_poly.pdbx_seq_one_letter_code
_entity_poly.pdbx_strand_id
1 'polypeptide(L)'
;MTESYVLPSIIIFIISIALWLILRQVFLWYWKINKIVELLEKNNALLESVLVKNNNVNQTDLNSKIEKNPTTESNEKSNIKTEKKIEKIEKPFSEEVQKLIEKLKNDELIIKIKDTNEIKIIKKEQYDLDKELHLSHKYIVIYEN
;
A
#
# COMPACT_ATOMS: atom_id res chain seq x y z
N MET A 1 -2.48 -60.74 28.43
CA MET A 1 -3.57 -59.78 28.11
C MET A 1 -3.11 -58.33 28.04
N THR A 2 -1.85 -57.99 28.34
CA THR A 2 -1.34 -56.60 28.29
C THR A 2 -0.87 -56.15 26.91
N GLU A 3 -0.49 -57.08 26.02
CA GLU A 3 0.07 -56.76 24.70
C GLU A 3 -0.94 -56.10 23.75
N SER A 4 -2.24 -56.39 23.91
CA SER A 4 -3.30 -55.81 23.06
C SER A 4 -3.51 -54.31 23.24
N TYR A 5 -3.09 -53.74 24.38
CA TYR A 5 -3.30 -52.33 24.71
C TYR A 5 -2.10 -51.44 24.34
N VAL A 6 -0.94 -52.02 24.03
CA VAL A 6 0.29 -51.25 23.75
C VAL A 6 0.16 -50.49 22.42
N LEU A 7 -0.40 -51.13 21.39
CA LEU A 7 -0.60 -50.54 20.07
C LEU A 7 -1.53 -49.29 20.09
N PRO A 8 -2.74 -49.32 20.67
CA PRO A 8 -3.60 -48.13 20.71
C PRO A 8 -3.00 -47.00 21.56
N SER A 9 -2.27 -47.32 22.63
CA SER A 9 -1.58 -46.29 23.44
C SER A 9 -0.52 -45.53 22.64
N ILE A 10 0.24 -46.22 21.78
CA ILE A 10 1.24 -45.58 20.90
C ILE A 10 0.57 -44.66 19.88
N ILE A 11 -0.55 -45.09 19.28
CA ILE A 11 -1.29 -44.28 18.29
C ILE A 11 -1.81 -42.98 18.91
N ILE A 12 -2.40 -43.06 20.11
CA ILE A 12 -2.87 -41.88 20.86
C ILE A 12 -1.73 -40.92 21.19
N PHE A 13 -0.54 -41.44 21.50
CA PHE A 13 0.64 -40.63 21.76
C PHE A 13 1.09 -39.85 20.50
N ILE A 14 1.09 -40.51 19.34
CA ILE A 14 1.41 -39.87 18.05
C ILE A 14 0.39 -38.76 17.72
N ILE A 15 -0.89 -39.02 17.91
CA ILE A 15 -1.96 -38.04 17.68
C ILE A 15 -1.80 -36.84 18.61
N SER A 16 -1.45 -37.06 19.88
CA SER A 16 -1.21 -35.97 20.84
C SER A 16 -0.03 -35.08 20.41
N ILE A 17 1.05 -35.68 19.91
CA ILE A 17 2.22 -34.95 19.40
C ILE A 17 1.85 -34.14 18.15
N ALA A 18 1.10 -34.75 17.23
CA ALA A 18 0.64 -34.07 16.02
C ALA A 18 -0.27 -32.86 16.37
N LEU A 19 -1.20 -33.04 17.31
CA LEU A 19 -2.07 -31.97 17.78
C LEU A 19 -1.27 -30.84 18.45
N TRP A 20 -0.27 -31.19 19.26
CA TRP A 20 0.63 -30.22 19.88
C TRP A 20 1.43 -29.40 18.86
N LEU A 21 1.91 -30.03 17.78
CA LEU A 21 2.60 -29.35 16.69
C LEU A 21 1.70 -28.37 15.94
N ILE A 22 0.44 -28.76 15.69
CA ILE A 22 -0.54 -27.89 15.03
C ILE A 22 -0.84 -26.67 15.90
N LEU A 23 -1.11 -26.88 17.20
CA LEU A 23 -1.31 -25.76 18.13
C LEU A 23 -0.11 -24.82 18.13
N ARG A 24 1.10 -25.36 18.23
CA ARG A 24 2.33 -24.58 18.17
C ARG A 24 2.39 -23.73 16.89
N GLN A 25 2.08 -24.32 15.74
CA GLN A 25 2.06 -23.61 14.46
C GLN A 25 1.04 -22.48 14.43
N VAL A 26 -0.17 -22.71 14.94
CA VAL A 26 -1.23 -21.69 15.02
C VAL A 26 -0.82 -20.54 15.95
N PHE A 27 -0.21 -20.84 17.10
CA PHE A 27 0.31 -19.81 18.01
C PHE A 27 1.40 -18.94 17.36
N LEU A 28 2.35 -19.55 16.64
CA LEU A 28 3.38 -18.80 15.90
C LEU A 28 2.75 -17.94 14.79
N TRP A 29 1.75 -18.48 14.10
CA TRP A 29 1.06 -17.76 13.03
C TRP A 29 0.29 -16.55 13.57
N TYR A 30 -0.43 -16.72 14.69
CA TYR A 30 -1.12 -15.63 15.37
C TYR A 30 -0.14 -14.53 15.81
N TRP A 31 0.99 -14.90 16.40
CA TRP A 31 2.02 -13.94 16.80
C TRP A 31 2.59 -13.17 15.60
N LYS A 32 2.85 -13.87 14.49
CA LYS A 32 3.31 -13.26 13.24
C LYS A 32 2.29 -12.27 12.68
N ILE A 33 1.01 -12.63 12.65
CA ILE A 33 -0.06 -11.75 12.17
C ILE A 33 -0.16 -10.49 13.03
N ASN A 34 -0.15 -10.63 14.35
CA ASN A 34 -0.24 -9.49 15.26
C ASN A 34 0.91 -8.50 15.03
N LYS A 35 2.12 -9.00 14.76
CA LYS A 35 3.27 -8.15 14.41
C LYS A 35 3.12 -7.42 13.09
N ILE A 36 2.50 -8.04 12.10
CA ILE A 36 2.23 -7.41 10.81
C ILE A 36 1.18 -6.30 10.97
N VAL A 37 0.11 -6.56 11.74
CA VAL A 37 -0.94 -5.57 12.04
C VAL A 37 -0.36 -4.37 12.79
N GLU A 38 0.45 -4.60 13.82
CA GLU A 38 1.14 -3.54 14.57
C GLU A 38 2.01 -2.65 13.66
N LEU A 39 2.70 -3.26 12.69
CA LEU A 39 3.51 -2.52 11.71
C LEU A 39 2.63 -1.70 10.76
N LEU A 40 1.49 -2.25 10.35
CA LEU A 40 0.55 -1.58 9.45
C LEU A 40 -0.10 -0.37 10.12
N GLU A 41 -0.51 -0.51 11.40
CA GLU A 41 -1.05 0.59 12.20
C GLU A 41 -0.02 1.70 12.40
N LYS A 42 1.24 1.36 12.70
CA LYS A 42 2.32 2.35 12.82
C LYS A 42 2.55 3.11 11.52
N ASN A 43 2.53 2.43 10.37
CA ASN A 43 2.64 3.09 9.07
C ASN A 43 1.45 4.00 8.77
N ASN A 44 0.22 3.57 9.10
CA ASN A 44 -0.97 4.40 8.92
C ASN A 44 -0.94 5.63 9.84
N ALA A 45 -0.55 5.49 11.11
CA ALA A 45 -0.41 6.60 12.04
C ALA A 45 0.64 7.64 11.56
N LEU A 46 1.75 7.16 10.97
CA LEU A 46 2.75 8.04 10.38
C LEU A 46 2.20 8.78 9.14
N LEU A 47 1.44 8.10 8.27
CA LEU A 47 0.77 8.71 7.13
C LEU A 47 -0.23 9.78 7.56
N GLU A 48 -1.05 9.51 8.57
CA GLU A 48 -1.97 10.48 9.16
C GLU A 48 -1.21 11.69 9.72
N SER A 49 -0.11 11.48 10.45
CA SER A 49 0.69 12.57 10.99
C SER A 49 1.31 13.46 9.90
N VAL A 50 1.73 12.87 8.77
CA VAL A 50 2.27 13.61 7.63
C VAL A 50 1.17 14.38 6.89
N LEU A 51 0.00 13.77 6.70
CA LEU A 51 -1.15 14.44 6.09
C LEU A 51 -1.65 15.61 6.94
N VAL A 52 -1.80 15.42 8.26
CA VAL A 52 -2.21 16.47 9.19
C VAL A 52 -1.18 17.60 9.26
N LYS A 53 0.12 17.27 9.25
CA LYS A 53 1.18 18.28 9.21
C LYS A 53 1.15 19.08 7.90
N ASN A 54 0.95 18.42 6.76
CA ASN A 54 0.83 19.08 5.47
C ASN A 54 -0.41 19.99 5.40
N ASN A 55 -1.56 19.51 5.90
CA ASN A 55 -2.79 20.33 5.96
C ASN A 55 -2.67 21.54 6.90
N ASN A 56 -1.97 21.41 8.03
CA ASN A 56 -1.71 22.56 8.92
C ASN A 56 -0.75 23.57 8.28
N VAL A 57 0.31 23.12 7.61
CA VAL A 57 1.25 24.01 6.90
C VAL A 57 0.51 24.78 5.79
N ASN A 58 -0.31 24.09 5.00
CA ASN A 58 -1.13 24.72 3.96
C ASN A 58 -2.17 25.70 4.54
N GLN A 59 -2.72 25.46 5.73
CA GLN A 59 -3.61 26.42 6.39
C GLN A 59 -2.86 27.62 6.97
N THR A 60 -1.67 27.47 7.55
CA THR A 60 -0.87 28.62 8.01
C THR A 60 -0.41 29.53 6.87
N ASP A 61 -0.09 28.97 5.70
CA ASP A 61 0.30 29.74 4.52
C ASP A 61 -0.90 30.37 3.77
N LEU A 62 -2.11 29.84 3.97
CA LEU A 62 -3.34 30.42 3.43
C LEU A 62 -3.99 31.44 4.38
N ASN A 63 -3.91 31.26 5.71
CA ASN A 63 -4.52 32.18 6.68
C ASN A 63 -3.74 33.50 6.82
N SER A 64 -2.43 33.53 6.53
CA SER A 64 -1.67 34.80 6.50
C SER A 64 -2.03 35.71 5.31
N LYS A 65 -2.84 35.21 4.36
CA LYS A 65 -3.28 35.95 3.17
C LYS A 65 -4.76 36.32 3.20
N ILE A 66 -5.53 35.86 4.19
CA ILE A 66 -7.00 36.02 4.24
C ILE A 66 -7.45 36.99 5.36
N GLU A 67 -6.56 37.41 6.27
CA GLU A 67 -6.93 38.34 7.36
C GLU A 67 -7.02 39.82 6.92
N LYS A 68 -7.94 40.14 5.98
CA LYS A 68 -8.61 41.45 5.84
C LYS A 68 -9.96 41.31 5.11
N ASN A 69 -10.97 40.77 5.78
CA ASN A 69 -12.32 41.37 5.90
C ASN A 69 -13.31 40.40 6.60
N PRO A 70 -14.23 40.91 7.43
CA PRO A 70 -15.19 40.09 8.20
C PRO A 70 -16.48 39.81 7.41
N THR A 71 -17.36 39.00 8.01
CA THR A 71 -18.82 38.82 7.77
C THR A 71 -19.14 37.49 7.02
N THR A 72 -20.10 36.60 7.35
CA THR A 72 -20.99 36.30 8.49
C THR A 72 -21.66 34.94 8.17
N GLU A 73 -21.84 34.11 9.22
CA GLU A 73 -22.86 33.05 9.46
C GLU A 73 -23.26 31.93 8.46
N SER A 74 -23.46 30.76 9.11
CA SER A 74 -24.58 29.80 8.99
C SER A 74 -24.45 28.61 8.03
N ASN A 75 -24.35 27.43 8.67
CA ASN A 75 -25.08 26.17 8.43
C ASN A 75 -25.60 25.88 7.02
N GLU A 76 -25.25 24.71 6.46
CA GLU A 76 -26.25 23.66 6.15
C GLU A 76 -25.56 22.34 5.75
N LYS A 77 -25.95 21.24 6.42
CA LYS A 77 -25.64 19.88 5.99
C LYS A 77 -26.43 19.57 4.72
N SER A 78 -25.78 19.13 3.64
CA SER A 78 -26.47 18.30 2.65
C SER A 78 -25.58 17.19 2.13
N ASN A 79 -26.25 16.05 2.04
CA ASN A 79 -25.76 14.70 1.81
C ASN A 79 -25.93 14.42 0.32
N ILE A 80 -24.85 14.20 -0.45
CA ILE A 80 -24.96 13.79 -1.85
C ILE A 80 -23.95 12.67 -2.14
N LYS A 81 -24.52 11.49 -2.34
CA LYS A 81 -23.97 10.31 -2.98
C LYS A 81 -23.90 10.56 -4.49
N THR A 82 -22.71 10.58 -5.09
CA THR A 82 -22.55 10.54 -6.55
C THR A 82 -21.33 9.71 -6.94
N GLU A 83 -21.57 8.73 -7.80
CA GLU A 83 -20.56 7.90 -8.45
C GLU A 83 -19.71 8.70 -9.45
N LYS A 84 -18.48 8.19 -9.67
CA LYS A 84 -17.62 8.39 -10.85
C LYS A 84 -17.36 9.84 -11.29
N LYS A 85 -16.18 10.35 -10.93
CA LYS A 85 -15.40 11.19 -11.84
C LYS A 85 -13.91 11.04 -11.60
N ILE A 86 -13.21 10.79 -12.70
CA ILE A 86 -11.77 10.84 -12.91
C ILE A 86 -11.19 12.03 -12.16
N GLU A 87 -10.39 11.76 -11.13
CA GLU A 87 -9.48 12.75 -10.58
C GLU A 87 -8.07 12.29 -10.91
N LYS A 88 -7.59 12.86 -12.01
CA LYS A 88 -6.20 12.89 -12.42
C LYS A 88 -5.45 13.58 -11.29
N ILE A 89 -4.99 12.82 -10.30
CA ILE A 89 -4.14 13.33 -9.23
C ILE A 89 -2.77 13.57 -9.88
N GLU A 90 -2.62 14.73 -10.50
CA GLU A 90 -1.33 15.37 -10.79
C GLU A 90 -0.67 15.66 -9.43
N LYS A 91 -0.08 14.62 -8.82
CA LYS A 91 0.93 14.84 -7.80
C LYS A 91 2.10 15.53 -8.52
N PRO A 92 2.67 16.61 -7.96
CA PRO A 92 3.86 17.20 -8.53
C PRO A 92 4.92 16.10 -8.61
N PHE A 93 5.26 15.73 -9.84
CA PHE A 93 6.27 14.72 -10.11
C PHE A 93 7.52 15.06 -9.32
N SER A 94 8.04 14.10 -8.54
CA SER A 94 9.33 14.19 -7.87
C SER A 94 10.38 14.75 -8.83
N GLU A 95 11.30 15.60 -8.37
CA GLU A 95 12.36 16.21 -9.18
C GLU A 95 13.13 15.18 -10.03
N GLU A 96 13.23 13.95 -9.55
CA GLU A 96 13.83 12.82 -10.29
C GLU A 96 13.04 12.47 -11.55
N VAL A 97 11.72 12.48 -11.47
CA VAL A 97 10.87 12.12 -12.61
C VAL A 97 10.81 13.24 -13.64
N GLN A 98 10.86 14.51 -13.21
CA GLN A 98 10.95 15.65 -14.14
C GLN A 98 12.24 15.58 -14.98
N LYS A 99 13.38 15.23 -14.35
CA LYS A 99 14.65 15.00 -15.06
C LYS A 99 14.62 13.79 -16.00
N LEU A 100 13.79 12.79 -15.70
CA LEU A 100 13.61 11.61 -16.55
C LEU A 100 12.67 11.89 -17.73
N ILE A 101 11.63 12.71 -17.54
CA ILE A 101 10.73 13.19 -18.60
C ILE A 101 11.53 13.99 -19.65
N GLU A 102 12.45 14.86 -19.21
CA GLU A 102 13.28 15.66 -20.13
C GLU A 102 14.25 14.81 -20.97
N LYS A 103 14.62 13.62 -20.49
CA LYS A 103 15.48 12.66 -21.20
C LYS A 103 14.72 11.60 -21.99
N LEU A 104 13.40 11.57 -21.86
CA LEU A 104 12.56 10.51 -22.42
C LEU A 104 12.44 10.70 -23.94
N LYS A 105 12.66 9.62 -24.70
CA LYS A 105 12.35 9.58 -26.13
C LYS A 105 10.89 9.17 -26.35
N ASN A 106 10.36 9.43 -27.55
CA ASN A 106 8.95 9.16 -27.93
C ASN A 106 8.48 7.71 -27.77
N ASP A 107 9.38 6.75 -27.50
CA ASP A 107 9.10 5.32 -27.40
C ASP A 107 9.39 4.73 -26.01
N GLU A 108 9.61 5.59 -25.02
CA GLU A 108 10.02 5.23 -23.66
C GLU A 108 8.94 5.56 -22.62
N LEU A 109 8.83 4.71 -21.61
CA LEU A 109 7.87 4.76 -20.52
C LEU A 109 8.62 4.84 -19.20
N ILE A 110 8.14 5.66 -18.27
CA ILE A 110 8.63 5.68 -16.90
C ILE A 110 7.75 4.74 -16.07
N ILE A 111 8.35 3.67 -15.57
CA ILE A 111 7.69 2.71 -14.69
C ILE A 111 8.26 2.76 -13.28
N LYS A 112 7.40 2.47 -12.30
CA LYS A 112 7.76 2.19 -10.92
C LYS A 112 7.65 0.70 -10.66
N ILE A 113 8.70 0.08 -10.15
CA ILE A 113 8.66 -1.31 -9.70
C ILE A 113 7.97 -1.34 -8.32
N LYS A 114 6.92 -2.15 -8.17
CA LYS A 114 6.14 -2.22 -6.92
C LYS A 114 6.95 -2.74 -5.74
N ASP A 115 7.82 -3.72 -5.99
CA ASP A 115 8.57 -4.41 -4.94
C ASP A 115 9.71 -3.56 -4.38
N THR A 116 10.38 -2.78 -5.22
CA THR A 116 11.58 -2.00 -4.84
C THR A 116 11.33 -0.50 -4.76
N ASN A 117 10.15 -0.02 -5.17
CA ASN A 117 9.86 1.40 -5.39
C ASN A 117 10.82 2.13 -6.35
N GLU A 118 11.66 1.40 -7.08
CA GLU A 118 12.61 1.97 -8.04
C GLU A 118 11.87 2.49 -9.29
N ILE A 119 12.33 3.63 -9.79
CA ILE A 119 11.85 4.24 -11.03
C ILE A 119 12.82 3.89 -12.15
N LYS A 120 12.32 3.31 -13.23
CA LYS A 120 13.13 2.95 -14.41
C LYS A 120 12.44 3.42 -15.68
N ILE A 121 13.26 3.76 -16.66
CA ILE A 121 12.82 3.99 -18.03
C ILE A 121 12.87 2.64 -18.74
N ILE A 122 11.75 2.21 -19.33
CA ILE A 122 11.68 1.04 -20.20
C ILE A 122 11.14 1.44 -21.56
N LYS A 123 11.46 0.67 -22.58
CA LYS A 123 10.85 0.85 -23.91
C LYS A 123 9.42 0.36 -23.90
N LYS A 124 8.56 0.99 -24.71
CA LYS A 124 7.17 0.58 -24.90
C LYS A 124 7.04 -0.89 -25.35
N GLU A 125 7.89 -1.31 -26.28
CA GLU A 125 7.98 -2.72 -26.74
C GLU A 125 8.23 -3.70 -25.59
N GLN A 126 9.08 -3.32 -24.63
CA GLN A 126 9.41 -4.17 -23.48
C GLN A 126 8.25 -4.23 -22.48
N TYR A 127 7.51 -3.13 -22.32
CA TYR A 127 6.29 -3.12 -21.51
C TYR A 127 5.18 -3.98 -22.12
N ASP A 128 5.01 -3.92 -23.45
CA ASP A 128 4.03 -4.74 -24.15
C ASP A 128 4.37 -6.23 -24.06
N LEU A 129 5.65 -6.59 -24.19
CA LEU A 129 6.12 -7.96 -23.95
C LEU A 129 5.88 -8.41 -22.50
N ASP A 130 6.17 -7.55 -21.52
CA ASP A 130 5.93 -7.84 -20.10
C ASP A 130 4.43 -7.95 -19.78
N LYS A 131 3.58 -7.26 -20.55
CA LYS A 131 2.12 -7.38 -20.45
C LYS A 131 1.62 -8.71 -21.02
N GLU A 132 2.15 -9.15 -22.15
CA GLU A 132 1.87 -10.48 -22.72
C GLU A 132 2.35 -11.61 -21.79
N LEU A 133 3.47 -11.41 -21.09
CA LEU A 133 4.00 -12.33 -20.09
C LEU A 133 3.31 -12.25 -18.72
N HIS A 134 2.24 -11.47 -18.58
CA HIS A 134 1.51 -11.21 -17.33
C HIS A 134 2.37 -10.61 -16.19
N LEU A 135 3.56 -10.09 -16.50
CA LEU A 135 4.49 -9.44 -15.56
C LEU A 135 4.12 -7.97 -15.30
N SER A 136 3.18 -7.40 -16.05
CA SER A 136 2.69 -6.02 -15.90
C SER A 136 2.22 -5.68 -14.47
N HIS A 137 1.75 -6.67 -13.70
CA HIS A 137 1.35 -6.48 -12.30
C HIS A 137 2.50 -6.02 -11.40
N LYS A 138 3.76 -6.23 -11.79
CA LYS A 138 4.96 -5.83 -11.03
C LYS A 138 5.31 -4.35 -11.20
N TYR A 139 4.71 -3.69 -12.19
CA TYR A 139 5.01 -2.31 -12.54
C TYR A 139 3.80 -1.40 -12.30
N ILE A 140 4.08 -0.11 -12.12
CA ILE A 140 3.10 0.98 -12.15
C ILE A 140 3.63 1.97 -13.19
N VAL A 141 2.89 2.19 -14.27
CA VAL A 141 3.24 3.22 -15.25
C VAL A 141 3.04 4.58 -14.59
N ILE A 142 4.12 5.37 -14.50
CA ILE A 142 4.10 6.72 -13.92
C ILE A 142 3.89 7.75 -15.03
N TYR A 143 4.52 7.55 -16.19
CA TYR A 143 4.46 8.47 -17.31
C TYR A 143 4.63 7.71 -18.63
N GLU A 144 3.79 8.07 -19.59
CA GLU A 144 3.85 7.67 -21.00
C GLU A 144 3.85 8.96 -21.82
N ASN A 145 4.78 9.05 -22.77
CA ASN A 145 4.85 10.17 -23.72
C ASN A 145 3.80 10.03 -24.82
#